data_AF-A0A327KT20-F1
#
_entry.id   AF-A0A327KT20-F1
#
_cell.length_a   1.000
_cell.length_b   1.000
_cell.length_c   1.000
_cell.angle_alpha   90.00
_cell.angle_beta   90.00
_cell.angle_gamma   90.00
#
_symmetry.space_group_name_H-M   'P 1'
#
loop_
_entity.id
_entity.type
_entity.pdbx_description
1 polymer ?
#
loop_
_entity_poly.entity_id
_entity_poly.type
_entity_poly.pdbx_seq_one_letter_code
_entity_poly.pdbx_strand_id
1 'polypeptide(L)'
;MKLADIYILQQLWESALVTLKEAEQISPNDDDILKRELYVSLYLEPPQSFRTALPIAEKLISNPNTANDPAVRLWQAAALGQKFKYLYDAGESLSSAGETESAESVRSKALQAVRAVVQLAPDPNSAPRIFLRRIFDPAREQSPPAENDLEVFKGDADFELAIYGGEQESRAPAGHGSR
;
A
#
# COMPACT_ATOMS: atom_id res chain seq x y z
N MET A 1 5.50 13.72 -21.71
CA MET A 1 5.99 12.52 -20.98
C MET A 1 7.28 12.92 -20.28
N LYS A 2 7.36 12.82 -18.94
CA LYS A 2 8.54 13.22 -18.17
C LYS A 2 9.53 12.04 -18.12
N LEU A 3 10.83 12.29 -17.89
CA LEU A 3 11.86 11.23 -17.91
C LEU A 3 11.57 10.08 -16.94
N ALA A 4 11.11 10.39 -15.73
CA ALA A 4 10.69 9.37 -14.75
C ALA A 4 9.56 8.47 -15.27
N ASP A 5 8.63 8.98 -16.10
CA ASP A 5 7.56 8.17 -16.70
C ASP A 5 8.13 7.13 -17.67
N ILE A 6 9.17 7.51 -18.42
CA ILE A 6 9.85 6.60 -19.37
C ILE A 6 10.50 5.46 -18.60
N TYR A 7 11.21 5.76 -17.51
CA TYR A 7 11.82 4.75 -16.66
C TYR A 7 10.79 3.83 -16.00
N ILE A 8 9.66 4.37 -15.53
CA ILE A 8 8.55 3.58 -14.99
C ILE A 8 8.00 2.61 -16.05
N LEU A 9 7.76 3.08 -17.28
CA LEU A 9 7.27 2.23 -18.36
C LEU A 9 8.26 1.12 -18.75
N GLN A 10 9.56 1.36 -18.57
CA GLN A 10 10.63 0.40 -18.79
C GLN A 10 10.93 -0.46 -17.55
N GLN A 11 10.20 -0.28 -16.45
CA GLN A 11 10.43 -0.95 -15.16
C GLN A 11 11.83 -0.71 -14.59
N LEU A 12 12.43 0.44 -14.90
CA LEU A 12 13.71 0.90 -14.36
C LEU A 12 13.47 1.71 -13.08
N TRP A 13 13.04 1.03 -12.02
CA TRP A 13 12.54 1.65 -10.78
C TRP A 13 13.57 2.52 -10.07
N GLU A 14 14.82 2.09 -9.99
CA GLU A 14 15.91 2.87 -9.38
C GLU A 14 16.15 4.17 -10.15
N SER A 15 16.24 4.10 -11.48
CA SER A 15 16.42 5.28 -12.34
C SER A 15 15.24 6.24 -12.24
N ALA A 16 14.01 5.71 -12.17
CA ALA A 16 12.81 6.50 -11.95
C ALA A 16 12.87 7.23 -10.59
N LEU A 17 13.23 6.52 -9.52
CA LEU A 17 13.34 7.11 -8.19
C LEU A 17 14.42 8.18 -8.11
N VAL A 18 15.60 7.95 -8.69
CA VAL A 18 16.67 8.97 -8.77
C VAL A 18 16.16 10.22 -9.44
N THR A 19 15.51 10.08 -10.60
CA THR A 19 14.94 11.21 -11.36
C THR A 19 13.88 11.97 -10.55
N LEU A 20 13.04 11.25 -9.79
CA LEU A 20 12.02 11.88 -8.97
C LEU A 20 12.63 12.62 -7.77
N LYS A 21 13.64 12.05 -7.11
CA LYS A 21 14.37 12.71 -6.02
C LYS A 21 15.09 13.98 -6.48
N GLU A 22 15.67 13.97 -7.67
CA GLU A 22 16.23 15.19 -8.27
C GLU A 22 15.14 16.25 -8.51
N ALA A 23 13.93 15.83 -8.91
CA ALA A 23 12.81 16.74 -9.05
C ALA A 23 12.30 17.27 -7.70
N GLU A 24 12.27 16.44 -6.64
CA GLU A 24 11.93 16.89 -5.27
C GLU A 24 12.93 17.93 -4.76
N GLN A 25 14.22 17.79 -5.07
CA GLN A 25 15.23 18.78 -4.70
C GLN A 25 14.96 20.17 -5.32
N ILE A 26 14.37 20.20 -6.52
CA ILE A 26 14.00 21.44 -7.22
C ILE A 26 12.67 21.99 -6.70
N SER A 27 11.69 21.11 -6.46
CA SER A 27 10.34 21.44 -6.00
C SER A 27 10.00 20.68 -4.72
N PRO A 28 10.55 21.08 -3.58
CA PRO A 28 10.34 20.35 -2.34
C PRO A 28 8.89 20.43 -1.90
N ASN A 29 8.34 19.30 -1.44
CA ASN A 29 6.96 19.14 -0.98
C ASN A 29 5.89 19.28 -2.07
N ASP A 30 6.25 19.11 -3.34
CA ASP A 30 5.27 18.89 -4.41
C ASP A 30 4.58 17.53 -4.19
N ASP A 31 3.29 17.56 -3.89
CA ASP A 31 2.50 16.38 -3.55
C ASP A 31 2.48 15.33 -4.68
N ASP A 32 2.51 15.74 -5.94
CA ASP A 32 2.48 14.82 -7.08
C ASP A 32 3.83 14.12 -7.27
N ILE A 33 4.94 14.84 -7.03
CA ILE A 33 6.28 14.22 -7.02
C ILE A 33 6.37 13.19 -5.90
N LEU A 34 5.97 13.56 -4.69
CA LEU A 34 6.00 12.66 -3.52
C LEU A 34 5.12 11.42 -3.70
N LYS A 35 3.92 11.57 -4.25
CA LYS A 35 3.04 10.42 -4.54
C LYS A 35 3.69 9.45 -5.53
N ARG A 36 4.37 9.98 -6.54
CA ARG A 36 5.09 9.15 -7.53
C ARG A 36 6.31 8.48 -6.92
N GLU A 37 7.05 9.17 -6.06
CA GLU A 37 8.16 8.57 -5.30
C GLU A 37 7.69 7.44 -4.39
N LEU A 38 6.59 7.66 -3.66
CA LEU A 38 5.97 6.64 -2.82
C LEU A 38 5.61 5.40 -3.65
N TYR A 39 4.90 5.58 -4.76
CA TYR A 39 4.51 4.48 -5.64
C TYR A 39 5.72 3.72 -6.20
N VAL A 40 6.71 4.42 -6.77
CA VAL A 40 7.91 3.80 -7.35
C VAL A 40 8.74 3.07 -6.29
N SER A 41 8.79 3.59 -5.06
CA SER A 41 9.54 2.98 -3.97
C SER A 41 9.03 1.57 -3.62
N LEU A 42 7.75 1.27 -3.86
CA LEU A 42 7.19 -0.06 -3.62
C LEU A 42 7.79 -1.15 -4.53
N TYR A 43 8.36 -0.76 -5.67
CA TYR A 43 8.94 -1.68 -6.65
C TYR A 43 10.46 -1.92 -6.46
N LEU A 44 11.05 -1.34 -5.42
CA LEU A 44 12.42 -1.67 -5.03
C LEU A 44 12.45 -2.99 -4.25
N GLU A 45 13.64 -3.57 -4.12
CA GLU A 45 13.83 -4.74 -3.26
C GLU A 45 13.81 -4.35 -1.77
N PRO A 46 13.14 -5.14 -0.90
CA PRO A 46 13.28 -5.00 0.55
C PRO A 46 14.75 -5.16 1.02
N PRO A 47 15.22 -4.36 2.00
CA PRO A 47 14.44 -3.42 2.80
C PRO A 47 14.33 -2.01 2.20
N GLN A 48 14.97 -1.74 1.05
CA GLN A 48 15.03 -0.39 0.48
C GLN A 48 13.65 0.14 0.12
N SER A 49 12.73 -0.75 -0.29
CA SER A 49 11.35 -0.40 -0.64
C SER A 49 10.64 0.33 0.49
N PHE A 50 10.35 -0.37 1.59
CA PHE A 50 9.61 0.18 2.72
C PHE A 50 10.41 1.25 3.48
N ARG A 51 11.75 1.18 3.49
CA ARG A 51 12.59 2.24 4.08
C ARG A 51 12.46 3.57 3.35
N THR A 52 12.20 3.54 2.05
CA THR A 52 11.97 4.75 1.25
C THR A 52 10.50 5.16 1.29
N ALA A 53 9.59 4.20 1.10
CA ALA A 53 8.16 4.47 0.99
C ALA A 53 7.52 5.03 2.27
N LEU A 54 7.82 4.46 3.44
CA LEU A 54 7.10 4.81 4.68
C LEU A 54 7.31 6.28 5.11
N PRO A 55 8.54 6.84 5.10
CA PRO A 55 8.73 8.26 5.40
C PRO A 55 7.97 9.19 4.44
N ILE A 56 7.90 8.84 3.15
CA ILE A 56 7.16 9.63 2.16
C ILE A 56 5.65 9.55 2.43
N ALA A 57 5.14 8.36 2.74
CA ALA A 57 3.74 8.18 3.12
C ALA A 57 3.38 9.01 4.35
N GLU A 58 4.22 9.01 5.39
CA GLU A 58 4.02 9.83 6.60
C GLU A 58 3.99 11.34 6.30
N LYS A 59 4.88 11.80 5.41
CA LYS A 59 4.91 13.19 4.94
C LYS A 59 3.61 13.59 4.23
N LEU A 60 3.12 12.75 3.31
CA LEU A 60 1.86 12.96 2.59
C LEU A 60 0.65 12.89 3.55
N ILE A 61 0.62 11.92 4.46
CA ILE A 61 -0.47 11.78 5.43
C ILE A 61 -0.56 12.99 6.37
N SER A 62 0.58 13.58 6.71
CA SER A 62 0.64 14.77 7.57
C SER A 62 0.30 16.07 6.85
N ASN A 63 0.27 16.06 5.51
CA ASN A 63 -0.10 17.21 4.70
C ASN A 63 -1.64 17.29 4.53
N PRO A 64 -2.31 18.38 4.92
CA PRO A 64 -3.76 18.53 4.76
C PRO A 64 -4.29 18.29 3.34
N ASN A 65 -3.50 18.57 2.30
CA ASN A 65 -3.91 18.39 0.90
C ASN A 65 -4.01 16.91 0.50
N THR A 66 -3.26 16.03 1.16
CA THR A 66 -3.13 14.61 0.79
C THR A 66 -3.50 13.66 1.93
N ALA A 67 -3.79 14.18 3.13
CA ALA A 67 -4.21 13.41 4.30
C ALA A 67 -5.44 12.52 4.08
N ASN A 68 -6.35 12.95 3.19
CA ASN A 68 -7.59 12.24 2.84
C ASN A 68 -7.50 11.48 1.51
N ASP A 69 -6.31 11.35 0.92
CA ASP A 69 -6.12 10.57 -0.31
C ASP A 69 -6.03 9.07 0.02
N PRO A 70 -7.00 8.23 -0.39
CA PRO A 70 -6.98 6.80 -0.12
C PRO A 70 -5.81 6.08 -0.78
N ALA A 71 -5.26 6.59 -1.89
CA ALA A 71 -4.12 5.98 -2.56
C ALA A 71 -2.86 6.04 -1.69
N VAL A 72 -2.66 7.12 -0.95
CA VAL A 72 -1.52 7.26 -0.01
C VAL A 72 -1.61 6.21 1.10
N ARG A 73 -2.80 5.99 1.66
CA ARG A 73 -3.04 4.94 2.67
C ARG A 73 -2.87 3.53 2.10
N LEU A 74 -3.28 3.32 0.85
CA LEU A 74 -3.12 2.05 0.15
C LEU A 74 -1.64 1.70 -0.03
N TRP A 75 -0.85 2.65 -0.55
CA TRP A 75 0.59 2.45 -0.73
C TRP A 75 1.35 2.34 0.60
N GLN A 76 0.89 3.04 1.64
CA GLN A 76 1.38 2.82 3.01
C GLN A 76 1.12 1.37 3.48
N ALA A 77 -0.10 0.85 3.26
CA ALA A 77 -0.43 -0.53 3.62
C ALA A 77 0.47 -1.52 2.88
N ALA A 78 0.67 -1.34 1.57
CA ALA A 78 1.58 -2.17 0.77
C ALA A 78 3.01 -2.17 1.33
N ALA A 79 3.59 -0.99 1.59
CA ALA A 79 4.92 -0.88 2.19
C ALA A 79 5.01 -1.58 3.57
N LEU A 80 3.96 -1.50 4.39
CA LEU A 80 3.91 -2.19 5.68
C LEU A 80 3.77 -3.71 5.52
N GLY A 81 3.07 -4.19 4.50
CA GLY A 81 3.02 -5.62 4.16
C GLY A 81 4.38 -6.16 3.71
N GLN A 82 5.10 -5.42 2.85
CA GLN A 82 6.48 -5.74 2.47
C GLN A 82 7.41 -5.75 3.70
N LYS A 83 7.29 -4.76 4.59
CA LYS A 83 8.05 -4.72 5.85
C LYS A 83 7.72 -5.91 6.75
N PHE A 84 6.45 -6.23 6.94
CA PHE A 84 6.03 -7.37 7.75
C PHE A 84 6.62 -8.67 7.21
N LYS A 85 6.50 -8.90 5.89
CA LYS A 85 7.07 -10.06 5.22
C LYS A 85 8.57 -10.18 5.50
N TYR A 86 9.30 -9.09 5.30
CA TYR A 86 10.74 -9.04 5.53
C TYR A 86 11.11 -9.39 6.98
N LEU A 87 10.40 -8.82 7.96
CA LEU A 87 10.63 -9.11 9.38
C LEU A 87 10.25 -10.55 9.77
N TYR A 88 9.14 -11.06 9.22
CA TYR A 88 8.65 -12.41 9.48
C TYR A 88 9.60 -13.47 8.91
N ASP A 89 10.01 -13.30 7.65
CA ASP A 89 10.94 -14.21 6.96
C ASP A 89 12.34 -14.19 7.59
N ALA A 90 12.77 -13.07 8.18
CA ALA A 90 14.05 -12.95 8.88
C ALA A 90 14.08 -13.62 10.27
N GLY A 91 12.92 -13.96 10.86
CA GLY A 91 12.81 -14.48 12.23
C GLY A 91 13.21 -13.47 13.33
N GLU A 92 13.44 -13.93 14.57
CA GLU A 92 13.85 -13.06 15.70
C GLU A 92 15.26 -12.43 15.56
N SER A 93 16.00 -12.70 14.48
CA SER A 93 17.37 -12.20 14.28
C SER A 93 17.42 -10.79 13.67
N LEU A 94 16.54 -9.89 14.11
CA LEU A 94 16.46 -8.50 13.63
C LEU A 94 17.33 -7.51 14.41
N SER A 95 17.91 -7.95 15.55
CA SER A 95 18.95 -7.20 16.24
C SER A 95 20.17 -6.88 15.36
N SER A 96 20.32 -7.56 14.22
CA SER A 96 21.43 -7.42 13.27
C SER A 96 21.15 -6.49 12.07
N ALA A 97 19.89 -6.13 11.79
CA ALA A 97 19.50 -5.38 10.57
C ALA A 97 19.16 -3.90 10.81
N GLY A 98 19.26 -3.43 12.07
CA GLY A 98 18.94 -2.06 12.48
C GLY A 98 17.44 -1.76 12.60
N GLU A 99 16.57 -2.74 12.36
CA GLU A 99 15.12 -2.61 12.58
C GLU A 99 14.78 -2.98 14.03
N THR A 100 14.32 -2.01 14.82
CA THR A 100 13.94 -2.19 16.23
C THR A 100 12.47 -2.54 16.41
N GLU A 101 11.70 -2.52 15.32
CA GLU A 101 10.25 -2.74 15.34
C GLU A 101 9.90 -4.22 15.16
N SER A 102 8.97 -4.73 15.97
CA SER A 102 8.49 -6.12 15.86
C SER A 102 7.53 -6.31 14.68
N ALA A 103 7.48 -7.53 14.14
CA ALA A 103 6.51 -7.89 13.11
C ALA A 103 5.06 -7.60 13.54
N GLU A 104 4.69 -7.85 14.80
CA GLU A 104 3.33 -7.56 15.30
C GLU A 104 3.00 -6.06 15.31
N SER A 105 3.98 -5.20 15.65
CA SER A 105 3.80 -3.75 15.54
C SER A 105 3.54 -3.34 14.09
N VAL A 106 4.30 -3.90 13.14
CA VAL A 106 4.11 -3.64 11.71
C VAL A 106 2.76 -4.15 11.21
N ARG A 107 2.33 -5.36 11.63
CA ARG A 107 1.00 -5.90 11.32
C ARG A 107 -0.11 -4.95 11.78
N SER A 108 -0.01 -4.46 13.01
CA SER A 108 -0.98 -3.51 13.58
C SER A 108 -1.07 -2.21 12.77
N LYS A 109 0.08 -1.66 12.34
CA LYS A 109 0.13 -0.48 11.47
C LYS A 109 -0.45 -0.76 10.08
N ALA A 110 -0.15 -1.92 9.50
CA ALA A 110 -0.69 -2.32 8.20
C ALA A 110 -2.22 -2.38 8.24
N LEU A 111 -2.77 -3.02 9.27
CA LEU A 111 -4.22 -3.10 9.48
C LEU A 111 -4.86 -1.71 9.65
N GLN A 112 -4.22 -0.80 10.37
CA GLN A 112 -4.69 0.59 10.49
C GLN A 112 -4.71 1.31 9.13
N ALA A 113 -3.66 1.14 8.32
CA ALA A 113 -3.61 1.70 6.97
C ALA A 113 -4.72 1.14 6.06
N VAL A 114 -4.94 -0.19 6.09
CA VAL A 114 -6.05 -0.87 5.40
C VAL A 114 -7.41 -0.30 5.81
N ARG A 115 -7.67 -0.19 7.13
CA ARG A 115 -8.90 0.41 7.65
C ARG A 115 -9.09 1.86 7.20
N ALA A 116 -8.00 2.64 7.14
CA ALA A 116 -8.05 4.00 6.63
C ALA A 116 -8.41 4.07 5.14
N VAL A 117 -7.92 3.14 4.30
CA VAL A 117 -8.36 3.04 2.89
C VAL A 117 -9.86 2.82 2.81
N VAL A 118 -10.39 1.87 3.58
CA VAL A 118 -11.83 1.53 3.61
C VAL A 118 -12.67 2.71 4.07
N GLN A 119 -12.20 3.47 5.06
CA GLN A 119 -12.89 4.65 5.57
C GLN A 119 -12.91 5.81 4.56
N LEU A 120 -11.78 6.06 3.88
CA LEU A 120 -11.65 7.14 2.88
C LEU A 120 -12.34 6.80 1.55
N ALA A 121 -12.43 5.50 1.21
CA ALA A 121 -13.07 4.98 0.01
C ALA A 121 -14.15 3.94 0.39
N PRO A 122 -15.35 4.39 0.84
CA PRO A 122 -16.37 3.50 1.36
C PRO A 122 -16.98 2.58 0.30
N ASP A 123 -17.08 3.04 -0.96
CA ASP A 123 -17.59 2.24 -2.07
C ASP A 123 -16.61 1.07 -2.38
N PRO A 124 -17.02 -0.20 -2.20
CA PRO A 124 -16.17 -1.36 -2.48
C PRO A 124 -15.78 -1.49 -3.96
N ASN A 125 -16.49 -0.83 -4.88
CA ASN A 125 -16.17 -0.83 -6.31
C ASN A 125 -15.28 0.34 -6.75
N SER A 126 -14.90 1.22 -5.82
CA SER A 126 -13.95 2.28 -6.10
C SER A 126 -12.55 1.73 -6.41
N ALA A 127 -11.77 2.47 -7.20
CA ALA A 127 -10.43 2.03 -7.61
C ALA A 127 -9.51 1.65 -6.44
N PRO A 128 -9.40 2.44 -5.33
CA PRO A 128 -8.57 2.06 -4.19
C PRO A 128 -9.01 0.75 -3.53
N ARG A 129 -10.32 0.47 -3.49
CA ARG A 129 -10.87 -0.76 -2.90
C ARG A 129 -10.64 -1.97 -3.80
N ILE A 130 -10.77 -1.81 -5.11
CA ILE A 130 -10.39 -2.84 -6.08
C ILE A 130 -8.90 -3.16 -5.92
N PHE A 131 -8.02 -2.16 -5.97
CA PHE A 131 -6.58 -2.40 -5.81
C PHE A 131 -6.22 -3.02 -4.46
N LEU A 132 -6.84 -2.58 -3.37
CA LEU A 132 -6.64 -3.17 -2.04
C LEU A 132 -6.92 -4.67 -2.02
N ARG A 133 -8.02 -5.12 -2.66
CA ARG A 133 -8.31 -6.56 -2.78
C ARG A 133 -7.29 -7.27 -3.64
N ARG A 134 -6.88 -6.68 -4.76
CA ARG A 134 -5.91 -7.29 -5.68
C ARG A 134 -4.58 -7.61 -5.00
N ILE A 135 -4.05 -6.67 -4.23
CA ILE A 135 -2.77 -6.87 -3.52
C ILE A 135 -2.90 -7.76 -2.28
N PHE A 136 -4.12 -8.01 -1.78
CA PHE A 136 -4.40 -8.86 -0.63
C PHE A 136 -4.69 -10.32 -1.02
N ASP A 137 -5.45 -10.54 -2.08
CA ASP A 137 -5.76 -11.88 -2.59
C ASP A 137 -5.71 -11.91 -4.12
N PRO A 138 -4.50 -11.92 -4.72
CA PRO A 138 -4.33 -11.84 -6.17
C PRO A 138 -5.01 -13.01 -6.89
N ALA A 139 -4.98 -14.19 -6.27
CA ALA A 139 -5.61 -15.40 -6.80
C ALA A 139 -7.14 -15.26 -6.88
N ARG A 140 -7.79 -14.72 -5.84
CA ARG A 140 -9.24 -14.47 -5.84
C ARG A 140 -9.63 -13.39 -6.85
N GLU A 141 -8.82 -12.35 -6.96
CA GLU A 141 -9.09 -11.18 -7.82
C GLU A 141 -8.51 -11.32 -9.24
N GLN A 142 -7.97 -12.49 -9.61
CA GLN A 142 -7.37 -12.79 -10.91
C GLN A 142 -6.32 -11.74 -11.33
N SER A 143 -5.52 -11.28 -10.38
CA SER A 143 -4.49 -10.26 -10.58
C SER A 143 -3.10 -10.90 -10.71
N PRO A 144 -2.14 -10.20 -11.35
CA PRO A 144 -0.78 -10.72 -11.46
C PRO A 144 -0.21 -11.13 -10.10
N PRO A 145 0.44 -12.30 -9.96
CA PRO A 145 0.99 -12.75 -8.68
C PRO A 145 2.03 -11.81 -8.05
N ALA A 146 2.62 -10.91 -8.85
CA ALA A 146 3.57 -9.91 -8.38
C ALA A 146 2.89 -8.74 -7.65
N GLU A 147 1.58 -8.54 -7.81
CA GLU A 147 0.83 -7.56 -7.03
C GLU A 147 0.29 -8.24 -5.77
N ASN A 148 1.15 -8.48 -4.78
CA ASN A 148 0.80 -9.31 -3.62
C ASN A 148 1.31 -8.77 -2.27
N ASP A 149 1.53 -7.46 -2.17
CA ASP A 149 2.14 -6.82 -1.00
C ASP A 149 1.42 -7.10 0.32
N LEU A 150 0.11 -7.38 0.28
CA LEU A 150 -0.71 -7.70 1.45
C LEU A 150 -1.09 -9.18 1.55
N GLU A 151 -0.67 -10.03 0.62
CA GLU A 151 -0.97 -11.47 0.61
C GLU A 151 -0.43 -12.19 1.87
N VAL A 152 0.62 -11.65 2.49
CA VAL A 152 1.16 -12.14 3.77
C VAL A 152 0.17 -12.09 4.94
N PHE A 153 -0.91 -11.30 4.82
CA PHE A 153 -1.98 -11.24 5.81
C PHE A 153 -3.22 -12.04 5.40
N LYS A 154 -3.17 -12.81 4.30
CA LYS A 154 -4.28 -13.67 3.89
C LYS A 154 -4.55 -14.75 4.96
N GLY A 155 -5.82 -14.94 5.31
CA GLY A 155 -6.23 -15.79 6.43
C GLY A 155 -6.28 -15.07 7.79
N ASP A 156 -5.81 -13.83 7.86
CA ASP A 156 -5.96 -13.00 9.05
C ASP A 156 -7.38 -12.41 9.15
N ALA A 157 -8.12 -12.80 10.19
CA ALA A 157 -9.52 -12.42 10.36
C ALA A 157 -9.74 -10.90 10.41
N ASP A 158 -8.80 -10.12 10.95
CA ASP A 158 -8.94 -8.67 11.04
C ASP A 158 -8.83 -8.01 9.65
N PHE A 159 -7.91 -8.50 8.82
CA PHE A 159 -7.72 -8.00 7.46
C PHE A 159 -8.86 -8.45 6.55
N GLU A 160 -9.28 -9.71 6.64
CA GLU A 160 -10.41 -10.22 5.87
C GLU A 160 -11.69 -9.43 6.16
N LEU A 161 -11.98 -9.18 7.44
CA LEU A 161 -13.13 -8.37 7.86
C LEU A 161 -13.02 -6.93 7.34
N ALA A 162 -11.86 -6.29 7.47
CA ALA A 162 -11.67 -4.92 7.02
C ALA A 162 -11.86 -4.78 5.49
N ILE A 163 -11.30 -5.70 4.71
CA ILE A 163 -11.27 -5.61 3.25
C ILE A 163 -12.60 -6.05 2.64
N TYR A 164 -13.14 -7.20 3.07
CA TYR A 164 -14.31 -7.85 2.47
C TYR A 164 -15.61 -7.69 3.27
N GLY A 165 -15.56 -7.27 4.54
CA GLY A 165 -16.75 -7.22 5.40
C GLY A 165 -17.89 -6.37 4.83
N GLY A 166 -17.58 -5.28 4.12
CA GLY A 166 -18.58 -4.43 3.45
C GLY A 166 -19.17 -5.03 2.17
N GLU A 167 -18.54 -6.04 1.57
CA GLU A 167 -19.04 -6.67 0.34
C GLU A 167 -20.16 -7.68 0.62
N GLN A 168 -20.12 -8.35 1.78
CA GLN A 168 -21.11 -9.34 2.16
C GLN A 168 -22.51 -8.73 2.34
N GLU A 169 -22.61 -7.48 2.81
CA GLU A 169 -23.89 -6.76 2.91
C GLU A 169 -24.44 -6.34 1.54
N SER A 170 -23.57 -5.94 0.61
CA SER A 170 -23.96 -5.50 -0.74
C SER A 170 -24.39 -6.62 -1.71
N ARG A 171 -24.15 -7.91 -1.35
CA ARG A 171 -24.57 -9.08 -2.15
C ARG A 171 -25.84 -9.77 -1.64
N ALA A 172 -26.48 -9.26 -0.58
CA ALA A 172 -27.78 -9.76 -0.17
C ALA A 172 -28.83 -9.48 -1.27
N PRO A 173 -29.57 -10.49 -1.77
CA PRO A 173 -30.63 -10.23 -2.74
C PRO A 173 -31.69 -9.34 -2.10
N ALA A 174 -32.10 -8.28 -2.82
CA ALA A 174 -33.27 -7.50 -2.46
C ALA A 174 -34.46 -8.46 -2.32
N GLY A 175 -34.82 -8.75 -1.08
CA GLY A 175 -35.91 -9.66 -0.75
C GLY A 175 -37.16 -9.21 -1.49
N HIS A 176 -37.78 -10.16 -2.19
CA HIS A 176 -39.06 -9.98 -2.87
C HIS A 176 -40.09 -9.41 -1.89
N GLY A 177 -40.43 -8.14 -2.09
CA GLY A 177 -41.64 -7.56 -1.53
C GLY A 177 -42.83 -8.16 -2.25
N SER A 178 -43.28 -9.34 -1.82
CA SER A 178 -44.63 -9.81 -2.14
C SER A 178 -45.62 -9.06 -1.26
N ARG A 179 -46.43 -8.22 -1.89
CA ARG A 179 -47.80 -7.91 -1.47
C ARG A 179 -48.72 -8.09 -2.66
#